data_AF-A0AAV5BPD2-F1
#
_entry.id   AF-A0AAV5BPD2-F1
#
_cell.length_a   1.000
_cell.length_b   1.000
_cell.length_c   1.000
_cell.angle_alpha   90.00
_cell.angle_beta   90.00
_cell.angle_gamma   90.00
#
_symmetry.space_group_name_H-M   'P 1'
#
loop_
_entity.id
_entity.type
_entity.pdbx_description
1 polymer ?
#
loop_
_entity_poly.entity_id
_entity_poly.type
_entity_poly.pdbx_seq_one_letter_code
_entity_poly.pdbx_strand_id
1 'polypeptide(L)'
;MALRRAASLLLRPRLRSPIPTSTRRTLNPIPLPPPRRYFSPRPPPPPPVPASADAIADAAEEAFDAARTTNDMLASFSRLEAAVPANDKRLALACLKLGQHLEASGSAEPSRILSLALRCLGILEAGRSASASPSSSDAVSLAMALHLAGSASFDLSRFHDSLSFLSRSLRLLTPLLPPTKTPPMGRNPLEGSTSGPWRTPCGCSWPT
;
A
#
# COMPACT_ATOMS: atom_id res chain seq x y z
N MET A 1 -40.01 5.22 -20.27
CA MET A 1 -40.04 6.62 -20.79
C MET A 1 -38.59 7.07 -20.99
N ALA A 2 -38.23 7.34 -22.25
CA ALA A 2 -37.16 8.22 -22.77
C ALA A 2 -35.75 8.13 -22.11
N LEU A 3 -34.67 7.60 -22.71
CA LEU A 3 -34.03 7.85 -24.01
C LEU A 3 -33.44 9.28 -24.09
N ARG A 4 -32.10 9.43 -24.07
CA ARG A 4 -31.30 9.94 -25.21
C ARG A 4 -29.81 10.21 -24.91
N ARG A 5 -29.02 9.76 -25.89
CA ARG A 5 -27.60 10.01 -26.18
C ARG A 5 -27.29 11.50 -26.36
N ALA A 6 -26.01 11.87 -26.23
CA ALA A 6 -25.34 12.72 -27.23
C ALA A 6 -23.81 12.56 -27.17
N ALA A 7 -23.25 12.08 -28.28
CA ALA A 7 -21.85 12.22 -28.65
C ALA A 7 -21.65 13.54 -29.40
N SER A 8 -20.46 14.12 -29.36
CA SER A 8 -20.03 15.11 -30.36
C SER A 8 -18.50 15.14 -30.46
N LEU A 9 -18.00 14.36 -31.42
CA LEU A 9 -16.76 14.63 -32.13
C LEU A 9 -17.01 15.79 -33.08
N LEU A 10 -16.19 16.84 -33.11
CA LEU A 10 -15.94 17.60 -34.34
C LEU A 10 -14.52 18.16 -34.36
N LEU A 11 -13.75 17.60 -35.29
CA LEU A 11 -12.55 18.18 -35.86
C LEU A 11 -12.85 19.56 -36.47
N ARG A 12 -11.88 20.47 -36.41
CA ARG A 12 -11.70 21.49 -37.46
C ARG A 12 -10.21 21.72 -37.76
N PRO A 13 -9.79 21.52 -39.01
CA PRO A 13 -8.46 21.88 -39.49
C PRO A 13 -8.48 23.17 -40.34
N ARG A 14 -7.26 23.65 -40.64
CA ARG A 14 -6.80 24.29 -41.89
C ARG A 14 -6.87 25.83 -42.10
N LEU A 15 -5.76 26.26 -42.74
CA LEU A 15 -5.53 27.34 -43.73
C LEU A 15 -5.00 28.68 -43.20
N ARG A 16 -3.73 29.03 -43.49
CA ARG A 16 -3.14 29.62 -44.72
C ARG A 16 -3.43 31.12 -44.86
N SER A 17 -2.36 31.92 -44.81
CA SER A 17 -2.19 33.10 -45.67
C SER A 17 -0.69 33.44 -45.82
N PRO A 18 -0.20 33.61 -47.06
CA PRO A 18 1.10 34.24 -47.35
C PRO A 18 0.96 35.40 -48.33
N ILE A 19 1.54 36.59 -48.06
CA ILE A 19 1.70 37.70 -49.04
C ILE A 19 2.85 38.64 -48.54
N PRO A 20 3.42 39.56 -49.35
CA PRO A 20 4.38 39.39 -50.45
C PRO A 20 5.75 40.07 -50.20
N THR A 21 6.65 39.81 -51.14
CA THR A 21 7.93 40.46 -51.41
C THR A 21 7.80 41.94 -51.81
N SER A 22 8.77 42.77 -51.39
CA SER A 22 9.12 44.03 -52.05
C SER A 22 10.63 44.13 -52.20
N THR A 23 11.04 44.63 -53.35
CA THR A 23 12.42 44.77 -53.81
C THR A 23 12.91 46.21 -53.61
N ARG A 24 14.23 46.36 -53.43
CA ARG A 24 15.13 47.20 -54.26
C ARG A 24 16.03 48.17 -53.47
N ARG A 25 17.30 48.14 -53.92
CA ARG A 25 18.31 49.21 -54.03
C ARG A 25 19.42 49.35 -52.97
N THR A 26 20.60 48.96 -53.45
CA THR A 26 21.99 49.30 -53.14
C THR A 26 22.28 50.79 -52.88
N LEU A 27 23.11 51.09 -51.87
CA LEU A 27 24.43 51.74 -52.02
C LEU A 27 25.12 52.01 -50.67
N ASN A 28 26.42 51.66 -50.65
CA ASN A 28 27.54 52.11 -49.81
C ASN A 28 27.78 51.52 -48.40
N PRO A 29 29.01 51.03 -48.12
CA PRO A 29 29.39 50.45 -46.83
C PRO A 29 29.88 51.53 -45.86
N ILE A 30 29.33 51.52 -44.64
CA ILE A 30 29.81 52.31 -43.51
C ILE A 30 30.70 51.40 -42.64
N PRO A 31 31.88 51.85 -42.16
CA PRO A 31 32.78 51.02 -41.35
C PRO A 31 32.13 50.65 -40.01
N LEU A 32 32.07 49.34 -39.72
CA LEU A 32 31.57 48.79 -38.46
C LEU A 32 32.50 49.13 -37.29
N PRO A 33 32.00 49.65 -36.16
CA PRO A 33 32.76 49.69 -34.91
C PRO A 33 32.91 48.28 -34.31
N PRO A 34 33.97 48.03 -33.52
CA PRO A 34 34.26 46.70 -32.97
C PRO A 34 33.13 46.21 -32.04
N PRO A 35 32.87 44.89 -31.99
CA PRO A 35 31.75 44.33 -31.24
C PRO A 35 31.97 44.56 -29.74
N ARG A 36 31.10 45.38 -29.14
CA ARG A 36 30.92 45.40 -27.69
C ARG A 36 30.47 44.01 -27.26
N ARG A 37 31.26 43.39 -26.38
CA ARG A 37 30.92 42.14 -25.70
C ARG A 37 29.59 42.36 -24.97
N TYR A 38 28.50 41.89 -25.56
CA TYR A 38 27.24 41.72 -24.83
C TYR A 38 27.51 40.67 -23.76
N PHE A 39 27.52 41.10 -22.50
CA PHE A 39 27.33 40.18 -21.38
C PHE A 39 25.91 39.61 -21.54
N SER A 40 25.79 38.41 -22.10
CA SER A 40 24.55 37.65 -22.02
C SER A 40 24.24 37.43 -20.54
N PRO A 41 23.09 37.89 -20.02
CA PRO A 41 22.66 37.53 -18.68
C PRO A 41 22.59 36.00 -18.61
N ARG A 42 23.25 35.41 -17.60
CA ARG A 42 23.14 33.99 -17.29
C ARG A 42 21.64 33.66 -17.20
N PRO A 43 21.12 32.67 -17.96
CA PRO A 43 19.73 32.29 -17.83
C PRO A 43 19.46 31.91 -16.37
N PRO A 44 18.34 32.35 -15.78
CA PRO A 44 18.00 31.99 -14.41
C PRO A 44 18.01 30.45 -14.29
N PRO A 45 18.46 29.90 -13.16
CA PRO A 45 18.41 28.46 -12.94
C PRO A 45 16.98 27.98 -13.19
N PRO A 46 16.79 26.81 -13.83
CA PRO A 46 15.46 26.28 -14.07
C PRO A 46 14.71 26.18 -12.73
N PRO A 47 13.41 26.54 -12.69
CA PRO A 47 12.62 26.37 -11.48
C PRO A 47 12.66 24.90 -11.05
N PRO A 48 12.64 24.61 -9.73
CA PRO A 48 12.59 23.24 -9.24
C PRO A 48 11.38 22.55 -9.86
N VAL A 49 11.63 21.50 -10.64
CA VAL A 49 10.58 20.70 -11.28
C VAL A 49 9.76 20.05 -10.16
N PRO A 50 8.43 20.22 -10.15
CA PRO A 50 7.60 19.52 -9.18
C PRO A 50 7.78 18.01 -9.40
N ALA A 51 8.08 17.28 -8.33
CA ALA A 51 8.18 15.83 -8.36
C ALA A 51 6.85 15.25 -8.88
N SER A 52 6.91 14.17 -9.66
CA SER A 52 5.71 13.44 -10.09
C SER A 52 4.98 12.88 -8.85
N ALA A 53 3.67 12.69 -8.95
CA ALA A 53 2.88 12.10 -7.87
C ALA A 53 3.46 10.75 -7.41
N ASP A 54 3.94 9.93 -8.36
CA ASP A 54 4.60 8.66 -8.06
C ASP A 54 5.90 8.84 -7.28
N ALA A 55 6.73 9.83 -7.62
CA ALA A 55 7.96 10.12 -6.88
C ALA A 55 7.68 10.62 -5.45
N ILE A 56 6.58 11.37 -5.26
CA ILE A 56 6.13 11.79 -3.93
C ILE A 56 5.64 10.58 -3.11
N ALA A 57 4.90 9.68 -3.74
CA ALA A 57 4.44 8.44 -3.12
C ALA A 57 5.61 7.53 -2.71
N ASP A 58 6.60 7.36 -3.61
CA ASP A 58 7.81 6.57 -3.35
C ASP A 58 8.61 7.15 -2.17
N ALA A 59 8.84 8.48 -2.16
CA ALA A 59 9.54 9.14 -1.07
C ALA A 59 8.77 9.07 0.27
N ALA A 60 7.44 9.11 0.22
CA ALA A 60 6.62 8.97 1.42
C ALA A 60 6.66 7.53 1.98
N GLU A 61 6.65 6.52 1.11
CA GLU A 61 6.82 5.11 1.48
C GLU A 61 8.20 4.88 2.11
N GLU A 62 9.27 5.37 1.47
CA GLU A 62 10.64 5.27 2.00
C GLU A 62 10.76 5.94 3.39
N ALA A 63 10.18 7.13 3.56
CA ALA A 63 10.18 7.83 4.84
C ALA A 63 9.40 7.09 5.93
N PHE A 64 8.32 6.37 5.56
CA PHE A 64 7.60 5.50 6.48
C PHE A 64 8.41 4.26 6.86
N ASP A 65 9.16 3.70 5.92
CA ASP A 65 10.01 2.54 6.19
C ASP A 65 11.26 2.85 7.03
N ALA A 66 11.79 4.05 6.88
CA ALA A 66 12.91 4.55 7.66
C ALA A 66 12.53 4.93 9.11
N ALA A 67 11.25 5.19 9.39
CA ALA A 67 10.80 5.60 10.71
C ALA A 67 11.07 4.52 11.78
N ARG A 68 11.60 4.94 12.93
CA ARG A 68 11.99 4.04 14.04
C ARG A 68 11.18 4.27 15.31
N THR A 69 10.78 5.51 15.57
CA THR A 69 9.95 5.82 16.74
C THR A 69 8.47 5.80 16.37
N THR A 70 7.60 5.58 17.36
CA THR A 70 6.15 5.62 17.17
C THR A 70 5.70 6.98 16.60
N ASN A 71 6.25 8.08 17.10
CA ASN A 71 5.90 9.43 16.64
C ASN A 71 6.32 9.65 15.19
N ASP A 72 7.52 9.19 14.80
CA ASP A 72 7.99 9.30 13.42
C ASP A 72 7.14 8.46 12.49
N MET A 73 6.74 7.24 12.90
CA MET A 73 5.86 6.37 12.12
C MET A 73 4.48 7.00 11.91
N LEU A 74 3.91 7.66 12.93
CA LEU A 74 2.63 8.36 12.79
C LEU A 74 2.74 9.56 11.84
N ALA A 75 3.82 10.34 11.95
CA ALA A 75 4.04 11.50 11.09
C ALA A 75 4.30 11.09 9.63
N SER A 76 5.10 10.05 9.39
CA SER A 76 5.36 9.53 8.05
C SER A 76 4.15 8.83 7.45
N PHE A 77 3.36 8.11 8.26
CA PHE A 77 2.10 7.51 7.83
C PHE A 77 1.13 8.57 7.30
N SER A 78 0.96 9.69 8.03
CA SER A 78 0.11 10.79 7.57
C SER A 78 0.56 11.40 6.24
N ARG A 79 1.88 11.49 6.00
CA ARG A 79 2.41 11.93 4.70
C ARG A 79 2.13 10.92 3.59
N LEU A 80 2.30 9.62 3.87
CA LEU A 80 1.99 8.56 2.92
C LEU A 80 0.51 8.58 2.53
N GLU A 81 -0.39 8.71 3.51
CA GLU A 81 -1.83 8.83 3.28
C GLU A 81 -2.21 9.99 2.36
N ALA A 82 -1.50 11.12 2.45
CA ALA A 82 -1.72 12.27 1.58
C ALA A 82 -1.14 12.08 0.17
N ALA A 83 -0.16 11.18 0.01
CA ALA A 83 0.57 10.97 -1.24
C ALA A 83 -0.04 9.89 -2.14
N VAL A 84 -0.75 8.90 -1.58
CA VAL A 84 -1.25 7.73 -2.31
C VAL A 84 -2.78 7.66 -2.33
N PRO A 85 -3.39 7.03 -3.36
CA PRO A 85 -4.83 6.82 -3.38
C PRO A 85 -5.28 5.90 -2.24
N ALA A 86 -6.56 6.02 -1.83
CA ALA A 86 -7.10 5.30 -0.68
C ALA A 86 -7.08 3.77 -0.82
N ASN A 87 -7.01 3.25 -2.05
CA ASN A 87 -6.97 1.82 -2.36
C ASN A 87 -5.56 1.33 -2.75
N ASP A 88 -4.53 2.12 -2.47
CA ASP A 88 -3.15 1.72 -2.76
C ASP A 88 -2.67 0.62 -1.83
N LYS A 89 -2.00 -0.40 -2.39
CA LYS A 89 -1.37 -1.47 -1.63
C LYS A 89 -0.32 -0.94 -0.64
N ARG A 90 0.41 0.12 -1.00
CA ARG A 90 1.41 0.75 -0.11
C ARG A 90 0.79 1.23 1.19
N LEU A 91 -0.37 1.87 1.09
CA LEU A 91 -1.15 2.32 2.23
C LEU A 91 -1.64 1.14 3.08
N ALA A 92 -2.07 0.04 2.46
CA ALA A 92 -2.49 -1.16 3.17
C ALA A 92 -1.35 -1.75 4.02
N LEU A 93 -0.16 -1.89 3.43
CA LEU A 93 1.02 -2.39 4.13
C LEU A 93 1.47 -1.44 5.25
N ALA A 94 1.35 -0.14 5.02
CA ALA A 94 1.63 0.85 6.06
C ALA A 94 0.65 0.78 7.23
N CYS A 95 -0.66 0.57 6.96
CA CYS A 95 -1.66 0.35 8.01
C CYS A 95 -1.32 -0.89 8.85
N LEU A 96 -0.91 -1.97 8.18
CA LEU A 96 -0.53 -3.21 8.85
C LEU A 96 0.69 -3.02 9.74
N LYS A 97 1.77 -2.43 9.20
CA LYS A 97 3.02 -2.20 9.94
C LYS A 97 2.82 -1.27 11.13
N LEU A 98 2.10 -0.17 10.92
CA LEU A 98 1.78 0.76 12.01
C LEU A 98 0.93 0.08 13.09
N GLY A 99 -0.09 -0.70 12.69
CA GLY A 99 -0.93 -1.44 13.62
C GLY A 99 -0.16 -2.43 14.48
N GLN A 100 0.75 -3.21 13.88
CA GLN A 100 1.64 -4.13 14.61
C GLN A 100 2.59 -3.41 15.55
N HIS A 101 3.15 -2.28 15.13
CA HIS A 101 4.03 -1.47 15.98
C HIS A 101 3.27 -0.94 17.20
N LEU A 102 2.06 -0.44 16.99
CA LEU A 102 1.21 0.06 18.06
C LEU A 102 0.79 -1.04 19.05
N GLU A 103 0.43 -2.22 18.54
CA GLU A 103 0.14 -3.41 19.35
C GLU A 103 1.35 -3.81 20.20
N ALA A 104 2.53 -3.96 19.57
CA ALA A 104 3.77 -4.34 20.27
C ALA A 104 4.22 -3.31 21.31
N SER A 105 3.96 -2.02 21.07
CA SER A 105 4.31 -0.96 22.00
C SER A 105 3.38 -0.86 23.22
N GLY A 106 2.20 -1.49 23.18
CA GLY A 106 1.16 -1.34 24.20
C GLY A 106 0.63 0.08 24.37
N SER A 107 0.97 1.00 23.46
CA SER A 107 0.72 2.43 23.60
C SER A 107 -0.61 2.89 23.00
N ALA A 108 -1.30 2.04 22.24
CA ALA A 108 -2.51 2.42 21.52
C ALA A 108 -3.73 1.66 22.01
N GLU A 109 -4.86 2.36 22.00
CA GLU A 109 -6.17 1.77 22.24
C GLU A 109 -6.47 0.65 21.22
N PRO A 110 -7.00 -0.50 21.65
CA PRO A 110 -7.29 -1.63 20.76
C PRO A 110 -8.28 -1.25 19.65
N SER A 111 -9.16 -0.28 19.90
CA SER A 111 -10.05 0.27 18.86
C SER A 111 -9.29 0.90 17.69
N ARG A 112 -8.16 1.56 17.96
CA ARG A 112 -7.33 2.17 16.93
C ARG A 112 -6.61 1.11 16.11
N ILE A 113 -6.05 0.10 16.78
CA ILE A 113 -5.39 -1.04 16.13
C ILE A 113 -6.38 -1.75 15.20
N LEU A 114 -7.60 -2.02 15.68
CA LEU A 114 -8.66 -2.62 14.89
C LEU A 114 -8.99 -1.78 13.64
N SER A 115 -9.09 -0.45 13.77
CA SER A 115 -9.39 0.42 12.62
C SER A 115 -8.33 0.36 11.52
N LEU A 116 -7.04 0.30 11.89
CA LEU A 116 -5.94 0.15 10.95
C LEU A 116 -5.97 -1.23 10.27
N ALA A 117 -6.22 -2.28 11.04
CA ALA A 117 -6.33 -3.64 10.53
C ALA A 117 -7.48 -3.78 9.52
N LEU A 118 -8.68 -3.29 9.86
CA LEU A 118 -9.85 -3.35 8.97
C LEU A 118 -9.64 -2.54 7.68
N ARG A 119 -8.96 -1.40 7.75
CA ARG A 119 -8.61 -0.62 6.55
C ARG A 119 -7.63 -1.37 5.67
N CYS A 120 -6.60 -2.00 6.25
CA CYS A 120 -5.68 -2.86 5.52
C CYS A 120 -6.44 -3.99 4.78
N LEU A 121 -7.35 -4.69 5.48
CA LEU A 121 -8.17 -5.75 4.90
C LEU A 121 -9.00 -5.25 3.73
N GLY A 122 -9.68 -4.10 3.89
CA GLY A 122 -10.51 -3.53 2.83
C GLY A 122 -9.73 -3.26 1.54
N ILE A 123 -8.50 -2.74 1.66
CA ILE A 123 -7.66 -2.44 0.51
C ILE A 123 -7.12 -3.73 -0.14
N LEU A 124 -6.58 -4.66 0.66
CA LEU A 124 -6.03 -5.91 0.15
C LEU A 124 -7.09 -6.80 -0.50
N GLU A 125 -8.31 -6.80 0.04
CA GLU A 125 -9.43 -7.57 -0.51
C GLU A 125 -9.99 -6.93 -1.78
N ALA A 126 -10.05 -5.60 -1.86
CA ALA A 126 -10.48 -4.89 -3.07
C ALA A 126 -9.51 -5.13 -4.26
N GLY A 127 -8.21 -5.29 -3.99
CA GLY A 127 -7.21 -5.58 -5.02
C GLY A 127 -7.22 -7.02 -5.55
N ARG A 128 -7.95 -7.96 -4.91
CA ARG A 128 -8.02 -9.35 -5.34
C ARG A 128 -9.06 -9.50 -6.46
N SER A 129 -8.60 -9.53 -7.70
CA SER A 129 -9.44 -9.95 -8.83
C SER A 129 -9.92 -11.39 -8.64
N ALA A 130 -11.22 -11.64 -8.88
CA ALA A 130 -11.85 -12.95 -8.70
C ALA A 130 -11.22 -14.09 -9.54
N SER A 131 -10.41 -13.78 -10.56
CA SER A 131 -9.73 -14.78 -11.39
C SER A 131 -8.23 -14.94 -11.10
N ALA A 132 -7.66 -14.17 -10.18
CA ALA A 132 -6.25 -14.24 -9.86
C ALA A 132 -6.04 -15.06 -8.58
N SER A 133 -5.23 -16.12 -8.66
CA SER A 133 -4.72 -16.76 -7.45
C SER A 133 -3.94 -15.72 -6.66
N PRO A 134 -4.23 -15.51 -5.36
CA PRO A 134 -3.44 -14.58 -4.56
C PRO A 134 -1.98 -15.01 -4.59
N SER A 135 -1.07 -14.06 -4.75
CA SER A 135 0.34 -14.30 -4.48
C SER A 135 0.48 -14.79 -3.03
N SER A 136 1.44 -15.69 -2.77
CA SER A 136 1.69 -16.17 -1.40
C SER A 136 1.98 -15.02 -0.45
N SER A 137 2.68 -13.97 -0.91
CA SER A 137 2.95 -12.75 -0.14
C SER A 137 1.68 -11.95 0.21
N ASP A 138 0.72 -11.88 -0.71
CA ASP A 138 -0.56 -11.18 -0.48
C ASP A 138 -1.44 -11.97 0.51
N ALA A 139 -1.44 -13.30 0.38
CA ALA A 139 -2.13 -14.17 1.32
C ALA A 139 -1.56 -14.06 2.74
N VAL A 140 -0.23 -14.00 2.88
CA VAL A 140 0.45 -13.78 4.17
C VAL A 140 0.10 -12.40 4.74
N SER A 141 0.16 -11.34 3.93
CA SER A 141 -0.15 -9.98 4.38
C SER A 141 -1.61 -9.87 4.86
N LEU A 142 -2.54 -10.47 4.12
CA LEU A 142 -3.95 -10.53 4.49
C LEU A 142 -4.18 -11.35 5.77
N ALA A 143 -3.48 -12.48 5.92
CA ALA A 143 -3.54 -13.30 7.12
C ALA A 143 -3.02 -12.56 8.36
N MET A 144 -1.96 -11.75 8.22
CA MET A 144 -1.42 -10.90 9.29
C MET A 144 -2.37 -9.77 9.67
N ALA A 145 -3.01 -9.12 8.69
CA ALA A 145 -4.05 -8.13 8.98
C ALA A 145 -5.26 -8.73 9.70
N LEU A 146 -5.68 -9.95 9.33
CA LEU A 146 -6.74 -10.69 10.03
C LEU A 146 -6.32 -11.08 11.45
N HIS A 147 -5.07 -11.48 11.64
CA HIS A 147 -4.54 -11.80 12.96
C HIS A 147 -4.57 -10.58 13.88
N LEU A 148 -4.08 -9.44 13.39
CA LEU A 148 -4.10 -8.17 14.12
C LEU A 148 -5.53 -7.72 14.46
N ALA A 149 -6.47 -7.84 13.51
CA ALA A 149 -7.88 -7.55 13.76
C ALA A 149 -8.49 -8.49 14.81
N GLY A 150 -8.11 -9.78 14.78
CA GLY A 150 -8.56 -10.78 15.74
C GLY A 150 -8.06 -10.50 17.15
N SER A 151 -6.78 -10.15 17.28
CA SER A 151 -6.13 -9.75 18.55
C SER A 151 -6.80 -8.50 19.13
N ALA A 152 -6.90 -7.43 18.36
CA ALA A 152 -7.55 -6.19 18.81
C ALA A 152 -9.04 -6.38 19.15
N SER A 153 -9.75 -7.27 18.45
CA SER A 153 -11.14 -7.61 18.77
C SER A 153 -11.25 -8.40 20.08
N PHE A 154 -10.26 -9.24 20.40
CA PHE A 154 -10.20 -9.95 21.67
C PHE A 154 -10.03 -8.98 22.84
N ASP A 155 -9.13 -8.00 22.72
CA ASP A 155 -8.93 -6.97 23.74
C ASP A 155 -10.18 -6.11 23.98
N LEU A 156 -11.00 -5.94 22.95
CA LEU A 156 -12.30 -5.28 23.02
C LEU A 156 -13.44 -6.19 23.51
N SER A 157 -13.14 -7.40 23.98
CA SER A 157 -14.13 -8.42 24.38
C SER A 157 -15.13 -8.82 23.28
N ARG A 158 -14.79 -8.60 22.00
CA ARG A 158 -15.59 -9.01 20.83
C ARG A 158 -15.17 -10.40 20.37
N PHE A 159 -15.42 -11.40 21.21
CA PHE A 159 -14.91 -12.77 21.00
C PHE A 159 -15.36 -13.41 19.67
N HIS A 160 -16.61 -13.18 19.27
CA HIS A 160 -17.12 -13.72 18.01
C HIS A 160 -16.35 -13.19 16.79
N ASP A 161 -16.08 -11.88 16.76
CA ASP A 161 -15.33 -11.26 15.68
C ASP A 161 -13.87 -11.73 15.68
N SER A 162 -13.27 -11.83 16.87
CA SER A 162 -11.92 -12.36 17.04
C SER A 162 -11.77 -13.76 16.44
N LEU A 163 -12.65 -14.70 16.82
CA LEU A 163 -12.64 -16.06 16.31
C LEU A 163 -12.90 -16.13 14.79
N SER A 164 -13.78 -15.27 14.28
CA SER A 164 -14.06 -15.17 12.85
C SER A 164 -12.83 -14.75 12.04
N PHE A 165 -12.12 -13.69 12.48
CA PHE A 165 -10.90 -13.23 11.82
C PHE A 165 -9.78 -14.27 11.87
N LEU A 166 -9.56 -14.89 13.03
CA LEU A 166 -8.52 -15.92 13.20
C LEU A 166 -8.81 -17.17 12.37
N SER A 167 -10.05 -17.64 12.32
CA SER A 167 -10.46 -18.76 11.46
C SER A 167 -10.21 -18.45 9.97
N ARG A 168 -10.50 -17.22 9.54
CA ARG A 168 -10.21 -16.78 8.16
C ARG A 168 -8.69 -16.74 7.89
N SER A 169 -7.91 -16.24 8.84
CA SER A 169 -6.44 -16.20 8.73
C SER A 169 -5.84 -17.60 8.54
N LEU A 170 -6.26 -18.56 9.36
CA LEU A 170 -5.80 -19.96 9.25
C LEU A 170 -6.13 -20.58 7.89
N ARG A 171 -7.33 -20.36 7.36
CA ARG A 171 -7.71 -20.86 6.03
C ARG A 171 -6.86 -20.27 4.90
N LEU A 172 -6.39 -19.02 5.03
CA LEU A 172 -5.49 -18.40 4.04
C LEU A 172 -4.08 -18.98 4.11
N LEU A 173 -3.60 -19.32 5.30
CA LEU A 173 -2.24 -19.85 5.49
C LEU A 173 -2.13 -21.35 5.24
N THR A 174 -3.22 -22.11 5.42
CA THR A 174 -3.24 -23.58 5.28
C THR A 174 -2.63 -24.07 3.96
N PRO A 175 -2.95 -23.50 2.78
CA PRO A 175 -2.38 -23.93 1.50
C PRO A 175 -0.90 -23.58 1.32
N LEU A 176 -0.36 -22.67 2.13
CA LEU A 176 1.04 -22.23 2.06
C LEU A 176 1.96 -23.09 2.93
N LEU A 177 1.39 -23.84 3.86
CA LEU A 177 2.15 -24.75 4.71
C LEU A 177 2.64 -25.93 3.86
N PRO A 178 3.90 -26.37 4.05
CA PRO A 178 4.35 -27.59 3.43
C PRO A 178 3.43 -28.74 3.88
N PRO A 179 3.12 -29.72 3.00
CA PRO A 179 2.37 -30.89 3.42
C PRO A 179 3.15 -31.52 4.57
N THR A 180 2.60 -31.45 5.77
CA THR A 180 3.16 -32.15 6.91
C THR A 180 3.10 -33.61 6.50
N LYS A 181 4.27 -34.19 6.21
CA LYS A 181 4.43 -35.62 5.97
C LYS A 181 4.15 -36.32 7.30
N THR A 182 2.89 -36.35 7.73
CA THR A 182 2.42 -37.41 8.59
C THR A 182 2.60 -38.67 7.76
N PRO A 183 3.54 -39.58 8.09
CA PRO A 183 3.45 -40.91 7.52
C PRO A 183 2.03 -41.40 7.80
N PRO A 184 1.39 -42.14 6.88
CA PRO A 184 0.14 -42.79 7.22
C PRO A 184 0.41 -43.58 8.49
N MET A 185 -0.17 -43.16 9.62
CA MET A 185 -0.27 -44.04 10.77
C MET A 185 -1.02 -45.24 10.23
N GLY A 186 -0.26 -46.30 9.98
CA GLY A 186 -0.79 -47.58 9.62
C GLY A 186 -1.89 -47.91 10.61
N ARG A 187 -2.99 -48.43 10.08
CA ARG A 187 -3.96 -49.18 10.87
C ARG A 187 -3.16 -50.13 11.77
N ASN A 188 -3.15 -49.90 13.07
CA ASN A 188 -2.83 -50.94 14.02
C ASN A 188 -4.07 -51.83 14.12
N PRO A 189 -3.98 -53.15 13.82
CA PRO A 189 -4.94 -54.10 14.32
C PRO A 189 -4.74 -54.23 15.84
N LEU A 190 -5.87 -54.33 16.54
CA LEU A 190 -6.04 -54.52 17.97
C LEU A 190 -5.07 -55.55 18.58
N GLU A 191 -4.53 -55.26 19.77
CA GLU A 191 -4.59 -56.11 20.98
C GLU A 191 -3.85 -55.45 22.16
N GLY A 192 -4.40 -55.59 23.37
CA GLY A 192 -3.60 -55.62 24.60
C GLY A 192 -3.58 -54.39 25.52
N SER A 193 -4.64 -54.27 26.32
CA SER A 193 -4.57 -54.19 27.80
C SER A 193 -3.77 -53.09 28.55
N THR A 194 -4.43 -52.62 29.62
CA THR A 194 -3.93 -51.93 30.84
C THR A 194 -3.77 -50.40 30.84
N SER A 195 -4.85 -49.76 31.31
CA SER A 195 -4.89 -48.81 32.43
C SER A 195 -3.68 -47.88 32.68
N GLY A 196 -3.89 -46.57 32.52
CA GLY A 196 -3.05 -45.53 33.11
C GLY A 196 -3.67 -44.13 32.92
N PRO A 197 -3.78 -43.29 33.98
CA PRO A 197 -4.66 -42.12 33.98
C PRO A 197 -4.05 -40.91 33.25
N TRP A 198 -4.94 -40.15 32.61
CA TRP A 198 -4.67 -38.86 31.98
C TRP A 198 -4.02 -37.89 32.98
N ARG A 199 -2.71 -37.63 32.83
CA ARG A 199 -2.07 -36.43 33.37
C ARG A 199 -2.05 -35.37 32.28
N THR A 200 -2.82 -34.32 32.48
CA THR A 200 -2.68 -33.03 31.78
C THR A 200 -1.50 -32.26 32.40
N PRO A 201 -0.72 -31.51 31.60
CA PRO A 201 0.10 -30.43 32.11
C PRO A 201 -0.59 -29.10 31.76
N CYS A 202 -1.53 -28.65 32.60
CA CYS A 202 -2.00 -27.27 32.58
C CYS A 202 -1.42 -26.54 33.80
N GLY A 203 -0.18 -26.07 33.64
CA GLY A 203 0.42 -25.10 34.56
C GLY A 203 0.18 -23.69 34.04
N CYS A 204 -0.92 -23.06 34.45
CA CYS A 204 -1.13 -21.62 34.32
C CYS A 204 -1.63 -21.11 35.68
N SER A 205 -0.69 -20.77 36.55
CA SER A 205 -0.96 -20.00 37.76
C SER A 205 -1.03 -18.51 37.38
N TRP A 206 -2.18 -17.89 37.56
CA TRP A 206 -2.32 -16.43 37.58
C TRP A 206 -2.08 -15.95 39.01
N PRO A 207 -1.21 -14.94 39.24
CA PRO A 207 -1.15 -14.25 40.52
C PRO A 207 -2.21 -13.14 40.59
N THR A 208 -2.79 -13.02 41.78
CA THR A 208 -3.71 -11.97 42.24
C THR A 208 -3.00 -10.65 42.48
#